data_AF-A0A9D0T2B4-F1
#
_entry.id   AF-A0A9D0T2B4-F1
#
_cell.length_a   1.000
_cell.length_b   1.000
_cell.length_c   1.000
_cell.angle_alpha   90.00
_cell.angle_beta   90.00
_cell.angle_gamma   90.00
#
_symmetry.space_group_name_H-M   'P 1'
#
loop_
_entity.id
_entity.type
_entity.pdbx_description
1 polymer ?
#
loop_
_entity_poly.entity_id
_entity_poly.type
_entity_poly.pdbx_seq_one_letter_code
_entity_poly.pdbx_strand_id
1 'polypeptide(L)'
;MDVQLAGIDTRQAVLQEREATTEKELAALADTISRTPANAIKLDKLELAYANTQQQYNRAVDRLSRASTGERIEILSRGQRISVIEPPFVPNVPTKPNRMLIAGGGSIFGILAGLGLVFLLEMLNQSIRRPEDLVKKLGITPIATIPHIFSRRELFAQRSFKLLRILVILFGLPALIYAVHTYYLPLDLLADKLMTKFGVRW
;
A
#
# COMPACT_ATOMS: atom_id res chain seq x y z
N MET A 1 28.93 63.43 -99.36
CA MET A 1 28.35 63.27 -98.01
C MET A 1 28.15 61.79 -97.67
N ASP A 2 28.19 60.88 -98.65
CA ASP A 2 27.78 59.47 -98.51
C ASP A 2 28.78 58.58 -97.74
N VAL A 3 30.08 58.92 -97.79
CA VAL A 3 31.13 58.17 -97.07
C VAL A 3 31.04 58.35 -95.55
N GLN A 4 30.49 59.48 -95.07
CA GLN A 4 30.29 59.70 -93.63
C GLN A 4 29.06 58.96 -93.11
N LEU A 5 28.02 58.80 -93.93
CA LEU A 5 26.80 58.05 -93.57
C LEU A 5 27.07 56.55 -93.44
N ALA A 6 27.78 55.94 -94.40
CA ALA A 6 28.15 54.52 -94.33
C ALA A 6 29.04 54.17 -93.10
N GLY A 7 29.90 55.11 -92.68
CA GLY A 7 30.70 54.97 -91.47
C GLY A 7 29.88 55.07 -90.18
N ILE A 8 28.77 55.82 -90.19
CA ILE A 8 27.82 55.91 -89.08
C ILE A 8 26.97 54.63 -89.02
N ASP A 9 26.49 54.12 -90.16
CA ASP A 9 25.69 52.89 -90.25
C ASP A 9 26.45 51.66 -89.75
N THR A 10 27.74 51.54 -90.13
CA THR A 10 28.60 50.45 -89.66
C THR A 10 28.81 50.52 -88.14
N ARG A 11 28.97 51.74 -87.61
CA ARG A 11 29.14 51.97 -86.18
C ARG A 11 27.84 51.67 -85.42
N GLN A 12 26.69 51.98 -86.01
CA GLN A 12 25.37 51.64 -85.47
C GLN A 12 25.16 50.12 -85.42
N ALA A 13 25.52 49.38 -86.48
CA ALA A 13 25.40 47.92 -86.51
C ALA A 13 26.30 47.24 -85.44
N VAL A 14 27.55 47.70 -85.29
CA VAL A 14 28.46 47.20 -84.24
C VAL A 14 27.95 47.54 -82.84
N LEU A 15 27.36 48.72 -82.66
CA LEU A 15 26.77 49.11 -81.38
C LEU A 15 25.53 48.26 -81.04
N GLN A 16 24.68 47.96 -82.03
CA GLN A 16 23.51 47.07 -81.86
C GLN A 16 23.92 45.62 -81.54
N GLU A 17 24.98 45.10 -82.17
CA GLU A 17 25.50 43.77 -81.86
C GLU A 17 26.08 43.69 -80.43
N ARG A 18 26.78 44.75 -80.00
CA ARG A 18 27.27 44.88 -78.62
C ARG A 18 26.12 44.96 -77.63
N GLU A 19 25.09 45.75 -77.92
CA GLU A 19 23.89 45.86 -77.09
C GLU A 19 23.21 44.49 -76.92
N ALA A 20 23.00 43.75 -78.02
CA ALA A 20 22.42 42.41 -77.97
C ALA A 20 23.30 41.39 -77.22
N THR A 21 24.63 41.51 -77.29
CA THR A 21 25.56 40.64 -76.56
C THR A 21 25.55 40.98 -75.07
N THR A 22 25.59 42.26 -74.72
CA THR A 22 25.51 42.74 -73.34
C THR A 22 24.17 42.38 -72.70
N GLU A 23 23.04 42.47 -73.43
CA GLU A 23 21.74 42.02 -72.94
C GLU A 23 21.72 40.51 -72.65
N LYS A 24 22.33 39.69 -73.50
CA LYS A 24 22.47 38.24 -73.27
C LYS A 24 23.31 37.93 -72.04
N GLU A 25 24.44 38.62 -71.87
CA GLU A 25 25.29 38.47 -70.69
C GLU A 25 24.57 38.93 -69.41
N LEU A 26 23.82 40.03 -69.47
CA LEU A 26 23.02 40.53 -68.35
C LEU A 26 21.91 39.54 -67.97
N ALA A 27 21.24 38.94 -68.95
CA ALA A 27 20.21 37.93 -68.72
C ALA A 27 20.79 36.65 -68.09
N ALA A 28 21.97 36.20 -68.54
CA ALA A 28 22.67 35.05 -67.96
C ALA A 28 23.16 35.33 -66.52
N LEU A 29 23.64 36.55 -66.26
CA LEU A 29 24.05 36.99 -64.94
C LEU A 29 22.84 37.12 -64.00
N ALA A 30 21.72 37.67 -64.48
CA ALA A 30 20.48 37.76 -63.74
C ALA A 30 19.92 36.37 -63.38
N ASP A 31 19.97 35.40 -64.30
CA ASP A 31 19.61 34.00 -64.03
C ASP A 31 20.52 33.41 -62.93
N THR A 32 21.83 33.60 -63.04
CA THR A 32 22.80 33.10 -62.05
C THR A 32 22.59 33.71 -60.67
N ILE A 33 22.34 35.02 -60.59
CA ILE A 33 22.01 35.71 -59.35
C ILE A 33 20.70 35.17 -58.78
N SER A 34 19.68 34.93 -59.61
CA SER A 34 18.39 34.39 -59.16
C SER A 34 18.49 32.96 -58.59
N ARG A 35 19.45 32.16 -59.09
CA ARG A 35 19.69 30.77 -58.64
C ARG A 35 20.62 30.66 -57.43
N THR A 36 21.38 31.70 -57.13
CA THR A 36 22.34 31.74 -56.00
C THR A 36 21.66 31.51 -54.64
N PRO A 37 20.52 32.17 -54.31
CA PRO A 37 19.80 31.90 -53.07
C PRO A 37 19.35 30.44 -52.91
N ALA A 38 18.89 29.81 -53.98
CA ALA A 38 18.44 28.42 -53.95
C ALA A 38 19.60 27.45 -53.63
N ASN A 39 20.78 27.70 -54.19
CA ASN A 39 21.98 26.93 -53.88
C ASN A 39 22.47 27.15 -52.45
N ALA A 40 22.41 28.40 -51.94
CA ALA A 40 22.76 28.71 -50.56
C ALA A 40 21.84 27.99 -49.55
N ILE A 41 20.52 28.00 -49.79
CA ILE A 41 19.55 27.26 -48.96
C ILE A 41 19.82 25.75 -49.01
N LYS A 42 20.20 25.21 -50.17
CA LYS A 42 20.51 23.79 -50.30
C LYS A 42 21.78 23.41 -49.52
N LEU A 43 22.81 24.26 -49.55
CA LEU A 43 24.03 24.06 -48.80
C LEU A 43 23.76 24.11 -47.29
N ASP A 44 23.04 25.12 -46.81
CA ASP A 44 22.65 25.25 -45.39
C ASP A 44 21.89 24.01 -44.88
N LYS A 45 20.95 23.50 -45.68
CA LYS A 45 20.23 22.25 -45.35
C LYS A 45 21.17 21.04 -45.25
N LEU A 46 22.15 20.94 -46.13
CA LEU A 46 23.13 19.83 -46.11
C LEU A 46 24.07 19.95 -44.91
N GLU A 47 24.52 21.16 -44.57
CA GLU A 47 25.35 21.42 -43.40
C GLU A 47 24.61 21.09 -42.11
N LEU A 48 23.35 21.51 -41.98
CA LEU A 48 22.50 21.17 -40.83
C LEU A 48 22.26 19.65 -40.73
N ALA A 49 22.00 18.99 -41.86
CA ALA A 49 21.83 17.54 -41.89
C ALA A 49 23.11 16.81 -41.47
N TYR A 50 24.27 17.26 -41.96
CA TYR A 50 25.57 16.73 -41.58
C TYR A 50 25.83 16.88 -40.08
N ALA A 51 25.62 18.08 -39.53
CA ALA A 51 25.80 18.35 -38.11
C ALA A 51 24.91 17.45 -37.23
N ASN A 52 23.63 17.29 -37.62
CA ASN A 52 22.69 16.41 -36.92
C ASN A 52 23.13 14.94 -36.97
N THR A 53 23.51 14.44 -38.15
CA THR A 53 23.98 13.07 -38.31
C THR A 53 25.27 12.81 -37.51
N GLN A 54 26.21 13.77 -37.51
CA GLN A 54 27.43 13.68 -36.72
C GLN A 54 27.13 13.62 -35.22
N GLN A 55 26.18 14.42 -34.73
CA GLN A 55 25.76 14.40 -33.33
C GLN A 55 25.11 13.06 -32.95
N GLN A 56 24.27 12.50 -33.83
CA GLN A 56 23.65 11.19 -33.62
C GLN A 56 24.69 10.08 -33.60
N TYR A 57 25.65 10.10 -34.52
CA TYR A 57 26.77 9.17 -34.56
C TYR A 57 27.57 9.20 -33.25
N ASN A 58 27.97 10.39 -32.80
CA ASN A 58 28.73 10.55 -31.55
C ASN A 58 27.96 9.99 -30.34
N ARG A 59 26.64 10.23 -30.27
CA ARG A 59 25.78 9.66 -29.21
C ARG A 59 25.67 8.14 -29.29
N ALA A 60 25.60 7.58 -30.49
CA ALA A 60 25.55 6.13 -30.68
C ALA A 60 26.86 5.46 -30.22
N VAL A 61 28.00 6.06 -30.56
CA VAL A 61 29.32 5.58 -30.12
C VAL A 61 29.46 5.63 -28.60
N ASP A 62 29.05 6.72 -27.95
CA ASP A 62 29.08 6.82 -26.48
C ASP A 62 28.18 5.76 -25.81
N ARG A 63 26.96 5.54 -26.35
CA ARG A 63 26.05 4.50 -25.86
C ARG A 63 26.66 3.10 -26.02
N LEU A 64 27.30 2.81 -27.15
CA LEU A 64 27.97 1.53 -27.37
C LEU A 64 29.13 1.32 -26.39
N SER A 65 29.94 2.36 -26.15
CA SER A 65 31.04 2.32 -25.17
C SER A 65 30.53 2.05 -23.74
N ARG A 66 29.44 2.70 -23.32
CA ARG A 66 28.80 2.43 -22.03
C ARG A 66 28.21 1.03 -21.94
N ALA A 67 27.53 0.57 -22.99
CA ALA A 67 26.92 -0.76 -23.04
C ALA A 67 27.99 -1.87 -22.97
N SER A 68 29.04 -1.78 -23.78
CA SER A 68 30.19 -2.72 -23.75
C SER A 68 30.93 -2.70 -22.40
N THR A 69 31.04 -1.55 -21.75
CA THR A 69 31.58 -1.46 -20.39
C THR A 69 30.66 -2.16 -19.38
N GLY A 70 29.34 -1.93 -19.47
CA GLY A 70 28.33 -2.60 -18.65
C GLY A 70 28.34 -4.12 -18.81
N GLU A 71 28.36 -4.60 -20.06
CA GLU A 71 28.49 -6.01 -20.42
C GLU A 71 29.78 -6.62 -19.83
N ARG A 72 30.92 -5.92 -19.94
CA ARG A 72 32.17 -6.40 -19.34
C ARG A 72 32.10 -6.47 -17.82
N ILE A 73 31.41 -5.54 -17.14
CA ILE A 73 31.20 -5.58 -15.68
C ILE A 73 30.34 -6.79 -15.29
N GLU A 74 29.31 -7.09 -16.07
CA GLU A 74 28.43 -8.24 -15.89
C GLU A 74 29.19 -9.56 -16.11
N ILE A 75 29.90 -9.71 -17.24
CA ILE A 75 30.72 -10.90 -17.55
C ILE A 75 31.78 -11.15 -16.47
N LEU A 76 32.48 -10.10 -16.03
CA LEU A 76 33.50 -10.22 -14.98
C LEU A 76 32.89 -10.45 -13.59
N SER A 77 31.56 -10.53 -13.46
CA SER A 77 30.84 -10.70 -12.18
C SER A 77 31.25 -9.66 -11.13
N ARG A 78 31.72 -8.48 -11.57
CA ARG A 78 32.09 -7.33 -10.73
C ARG A 78 30.92 -6.36 -10.53
N GLY A 79 29.73 -6.71 -11.01
CA GLY A 79 28.48 -6.04 -10.66
C GLY A 79 28.13 -6.24 -9.19
N GLN A 80 27.19 -5.44 -8.68
CA GLN A 80 26.68 -5.60 -7.32
C GLN A 80 26.05 -6.99 -7.17
N ARG A 81 26.77 -7.91 -6.52
CA ARG A 81 26.24 -9.24 -6.20
C ARG A 81 25.32 -9.11 -5.00
N ILE A 82 24.01 -9.20 -5.23
CA ILE A 82 23.04 -9.32 -4.15
C ILE A 82 23.19 -10.73 -3.58
N SER A 83 23.96 -10.86 -2.50
CA SER A 83 24.04 -12.09 -1.72
C SER A 83 23.07 -12.00 -0.54
N VAL A 84 22.30 -13.04 -0.33
CA VAL A 84 21.50 -13.19 0.89
C VAL A 84 22.48 -13.42 2.04
N ILE A 85 22.66 -12.41 2.89
CA ILE A 85 23.48 -12.51 4.11
C ILE A 85 22.74 -13.38 5.14
N GLU A 86 21.44 -13.15 5.27
CA GLU A 86 20.57 -13.89 6.20
C GLU A 86 19.20 -14.14 5.54
N PRO A 87 18.72 -15.40 5.51
CA PRO A 87 17.40 -15.71 4.99
C PRO A 87 16.29 -15.19 5.91
N PRO A 88 15.09 -14.89 5.39
CA PRO A 88 13.98 -14.46 6.21
C PRO A 88 13.56 -15.58 7.18
N PHE A 89 13.47 -15.27 8.47
CA PHE A 89 12.93 -16.18 9.47
C PHE A 89 11.41 -16.02 9.59
N VAL A 90 10.69 -17.13 9.73
CA VAL A 90 9.26 -17.11 10.05
C VAL A 90 9.12 -16.80 11.54
N PRO A 91 8.28 -15.83 11.94
CA PRO A 91 8.10 -15.53 13.36
C PRO A 91 7.49 -16.70 14.12
N ASN A 92 8.17 -17.14 15.18
CA ASN A 92 7.65 -18.18 16.09
C ASN A 92 6.57 -17.66 17.04
N VAL A 93 6.39 -16.34 17.11
CA VAL A 93 5.40 -15.69 17.97
C VAL A 93 4.58 -14.67 17.19
N PRO A 94 3.27 -14.57 17.44
CA PRO A 94 2.44 -13.54 16.83
C PRO A 94 2.84 -12.15 17.37
N THR A 95 3.16 -11.22 16.48
CA THR A 95 3.55 -9.85 16.85
C THR A 95 2.40 -9.07 17.47
N LYS A 96 1.18 -9.24 16.94
CA LYS A 96 -0.06 -8.59 17.41
C LYS A 96 -1.28 -9.45 17.04
N PRO A 97 -2.40 -9.35 17.78
CA PRO A 97 -2.57 -8.67 19.07
C PRO A 97 -2.09 -9.52 20.27
N ASN A 98 -1.85 -8.90 21.43
CA ASN A 98 -1.49 -9.61 22.66
C ASN A 98 -2.69 -10.40 23.20
N ARG A 99 -2.77 -11.66 22.79
CA ARG A 99 -3.82 -12.63 23.12
C ARG A 99 -4.06 -12.78 24.63
N MET A 100 -2.99 -12.76 25.43
CA MET A 100 -3.06 -12.94 26.89
C MET A 100 -3.71 -11.72 27.58
N LEU A 101 -3.45 -10.52 27.08
CA LEU A 101 -4.08 -9.30 27.57
C LEU A 101 -5.58 -9.27 27.25
N ILE A 102 -5.95 -9.65 26.01
CA ILE A 102 -7.35 -9.69 25.60
C ILE A 102 -8.13 -10.74 26.38
N ALA A 103 -7.58 -11.95 26.54
CA ALA A 103 -8.22 -13.01 27.31
C ALA A 103 -8.39 -12.62 28.79
N GLY A 104 -7.31 -12.16 29.44
CA GLY A 104 -7.38 -11.73 30.84
C GLY A 104 -8.32 -10.55 31.06
N GLY A 105 -8.23 -9.53 30.20
CA GLY A 105 -9.10 -8.36 30.25
C GLY A 105 -10.56 -8.71 30.01
N GLY A 106 -10.86 -9.54 29.01
CA GLY A 106 -12.21 -9.99 28.69
C GLY A 106 -12.84 -10.82 29.81
N SER A 107 -12.07 -11.72 30.44
CA SER A 107 -12.56 -12.50 31.59
C SER A 107 -12.89 -11.63 32.80
N ILE A 108 -12.00 -10.71 33.17
CA ILE A 108 -12.23 -9.79 34.29
C ILE A 108 -13.44 -8.90 33.99
N PHE A 109 -13.50 -8.33 32.79
CA PHE A 109 -14.62 -7.50 32.36
C PHE A 109 -15.94 -8.27 32.39
N GLY A 110 -15.98 -9.50 31.90
CA GLY A 110 -17.17 -10.35 31.92
C GLY A 110 -17.68 -10.63 33.34
N ILE A 111 -16.77 -10.92 34.28
CA ILE A 111 -17.12 -11.12 35.70
C ILE A 111 -17.69 -9.84 36.30
N LEU A 112 -17.00 -8.72 36.11
CA LEU A 112 -17.45 -7.41 36.63
C LEU A 112 -18.79 -6.98 36.03
N ALA A 113 -18.97 -7.15 34.72
CA ALA A 113 -20.21 -6.86 34.03
C ALA A 113 -21.35 -7.76 34.52
N GLY A 114 -21.10 -9.06 34.72
CA GLY A 114 -22.07 -10.00 35.26
C GLY A 114 -22.50 -9.65 36.68
N LEU A 115 -21.54 -9.36 37.57
CA LEU A 115 -21.81 -8.90 38.94
C LEU A 115 -22.56 -7.58 38.94
N GLY A 116 -22.14 -6.63 38.10
CA GLY A 116 -22.81 -5.34 37.94
C GLY A 116 -24.26 -5.49 37.47
N LEU A 117 -24.51 -6.41 36.54
CA LEU A 117 -25.86 -6.71 36.04
C LEU A 117 -26.74 -7.32 37.15
N VAL A 118 -26.22 -8.29 37.92
CA VAL A 118 -26.94 -8.87 39.06
C VAL A 118 -27.26 -7.81 40.10
N PHE A 119 -26.29 -6.96 40.44
CA PHE A 119 -26.48 -5.84 41.37
C PHE A 119 -27.54 -4.85 40.88
N LEU A 120 -27.49 -4.49 39.60
CA LEU A 120 -28.47 -3.59 38.99
C LEU A 120 -29.88 -4.19 39.01
N LEU A 121 -30.03 -5.47 38.66
CA LEU A 121 -31.31 -6.17 38.73
C LEU A 121 -31.85 -6.24 40.16
N GLU A 122 -30.99 -6.47 41.16
CA GLU A 122 -31.40 -6.50 42.56
C GLU A 122 -31.79 -5.10 43.05
N MET A 123 -31.09 -4.04 42.63
CA MET A 123 -31.42 -2.66 42.97
C MET A 123 -32.79 -2.24 42.39
N LEU A 124 -33.10 -2.68 41.16
CA LEU A 124 -34.40 -2.41 40.52
C LEU A 124 -35.52 -3.28 41.08
N ASN A 125 -35.20 -4.42 41.70
CA ASN A 125 -36.18 -5.34 42.26
C ASN A 125 -36.64 -4.90 43.67
N GLN A 126 -37.80 -4.25 43.75
CA GLN A 126 -38.35 -3.78 45.03
C GLN A 126 -39.14 -4.83 45.82
N SER A 127 -39.15 -6.10 45.39
CA SER A 127 -39.91 -7.18 46.03
C SER A 127 -39.53 -7.38 47.51
N ILE A 128 -40.53 -7.65 48.35
CA ILE A 128 -40.37 -7.95 49.78
C ILE A 128 -40.24 -9.47 49.92
N ARG A 129 -39.07 -9.95 50.36
CA ARG A 129 -38.78 -11.39 50.44
C ARG A 129 -38.59 -11.88 51.87
N ARG A 130 -38.19 -10.99 52.79
CA ARG A 130 -37.97 -11.32 54.20
C ARG A 130 -38.94 -10.57 55.11
N PRO A 131 -39.30 -11.14 56.27
CA PRO A 131 -40.07 -10.44 57.29
C PRO A 131 -39.39 -9.14 57.73
N GLU A 132 -38.06 -9.12 57.75
CA GLU A 132 -37.23 -7.95 58.05
C GLU A 132 -37.45 -6.80 57.05
N ASP A 133 -37.74 -7.12 55.78
CA ASP A 133 -37.99 -6.14 54.73
C ASP A 133 -39.33 -5.42 54.94
N LEU A 134 -40.34 -6.11 55.50
CA LEU A 134 -41.64 -5.53 55.87
C LEU A 134 -41.47 -4.47 56.96
N VAL A 135 -40.68 -4.78 57.99
CA VAL A 135 -40.40 -3.84 59.08
C VAL A 135 -39.64 -2.63 58.57
N LYS A 136 -38.58 -2.85 57.77
CA LYS A 136 -37.73 -1.75 57.26
C LYS A 136 -38.40 -0.87 56.22
N LYS A 137 -39.19 -1.44 55.30
CA LYS A 137 -39.82 -0.68 54.20
C LYS A 137 -41.20 -0.13 54.55
N LEU A 138 -41.96 -0.82 55.39
CA LEU A 138 -43.37 -0.50 55.66
C LEU A 138 -43.65 -0.19 57.14
N GLY A 139 -42.71 -0.42 58.05
CA GLY A 139 -42.91 -0.19 59.49
C GLY A 139 -43.86 -1.19 60.16
N ILE A 140 -44.19 -2.29 59.47
CA ILE A 140 -45.16 -3.28 59.94
C ILE A 140 -44.42 -4.44 60.60
N THR A 141 -44.71 -4.71 61.88
CA THR A 141 -44.15 -5.86 62.61
C THR A 141 -44.97 -7.13 62.32
N PRO A 142 -44.39 -8.17 61.71
CA PRO A 142 -45.10 -9.41 61.44
C PRO A 142 -45.33 -10.20 62.74
N ILE A 143 -46.57 -10.68 62.95
CA ILE A 143 -46.98 -11.41 64.17
C ILE A 143 -46.53 -12.87 64.12
N ALA A 144 -46.56 -13.49 62.93
CA ALA A 144 -46.09 -14.85 62.69
C ALA A 144 -45.62 -15.00 61.23
N THR A 145 -44.63 -15.85 60.98
CA THR A 145 -44.19 -16.21 59.63
C THR A 145 -44.67 -17.62 59.31
N ILE A 146 -45.49 -17.76 58.27
CA ILE A 146 -45.92 -19.09 57.79
C ILE A 146 -44.92 -19.56 56.74
N PRO A 147 -44.23 -20.70 56.95
CA PRO A 147 -43.33 -21.24 55.96
C PRO A 147 -44.12 -21.66 54.72
N HIS A 148 -43.62 -21.27 53.54
CA HIS A 148 -44.24 -21.64 52.28
C HIS A 148 -44.00 -23.12 51.99
N ILE A 149 -45.08 -23.91 51.87
CA ILE A 149 -45.01 -25.34 51.55
C ILE A 149 -45.08 -25.50 50.04
N PHE A 150 -43.97 -25.92 49.42
CA PHE A 150 -43.88 -26.09 47.98
C PHE A 150 -44.72 -27.28 47.47
N SER A 151 -45.40 -27.07 46.34
CA SER A 151 -46.10 -28.14 45.61
C SER A 151 -45.10 -29.16 45.02
N ARG A 152 -45.49 -30.43 44.87
CA ARG A 152 -44.67 -31.46 44.19
C ARG A 152 -44.21 -30.99 42.79
N ARG A 153 -45.04 -30.22 42.09
CA ARG A 153 -44.71 -29.69 40.74
C ARG A 153 -43.65 -28.58 40.80
N GLU A 154 -43.69 -27.74 41.83
CA GLU A 154 -42.69 -26.68 42.06
C GLU A 154 -41.34 -27.25 42.49
N LEU A 155 -41.35 -28.30 43.32
CA LEU A 155 -40.11 -29.00 43.71
C LEU A 155 -39.40 -29.63 42.51
N PHE A 156 -40.15 -30.18 41.55
CA PHE A 156 -39.58 -30.71 40.30
C PHE A 156 -39.01 -29.60 39.42
N ALA A 157 -39.73 -28.48 39.25
CA ALA A 157 -39.24 -27.33 38.49
C ALA A 157 -37.99 -26.69 39.12
N GLN A 158 -37.96 -26.53 40.45
CA GLN A 158 -36.78 -25.99 41.14
C GLN A 158 -35.57 -26.92 41.02
N ARG A 159 -35.77 -28.25 41.04
CA ARG A 159 -34.70 -29.22 40.82
C ARG A 159 -34.13 -29.14 39.41
N SER A 160 -34.98 -28.99 38.39
CA SER A 160 -34.48 -28.86 37.01
C SER A 160 -33.68 -27.58 36.80
N PHE A 161 -34.11 -26.45 37.37
CA PHE A 161 -33.32 -25.20 37.32
C PHE A 161 -31.99 -25.30 38.09
N LYS A 162 -31.96 -25.98 39.24
CA LYS A 162 -30.69 -26.24 39.96
C LYS A 162 -29.77 -27.13 39.13
N LEU A 163 -30.29 -28.23 38.56
CA LEU A 163 -29.54 -29.13 37.70
C LEU A 163 -29.02 -28.42 36.43
N LEU A 164 -29.82 -27.53 35.83
CA LEU A 164 -29.41 -26.72 34.69
C LEU A 164 -28.20 -25.84 35.03
N ARG A 165 -28.22 -25.15 36.18
CA ARG A 165 -27.07 -24.32 36.61
C ARG A 165 -25.82 -25.17 36.85
N ILE A 166 -25.99 -26.35 37.48
CA ILE A 166 -24.88 -27.29 37.70
C ILE A 166 -24.34 -27.78 36.36
N LEU A 167 -25.21 -28.12 35.40
CA LEU A 167 -24.81 -28.54 34.04
C LEU A 167 -24.06 -27.43 33.29
N VAL A 168 -24.54 -26.19 33.37
CA VAL A 168 -23.88 -25.03 32.74
C VAL A 168 -22.48 -24.82 33.34
N ILE A 169 -22.31 -24.99 34.64
CA ILE A 169 -21.00 -24.91 35.29
C ILE A 169 -20.12 -26.10 34.87
N LEU A 170 -20.67 -27.32 34.90
CA LEU A 170 -19.96 -28.57 34.61
C LEU A 170 -19.47 -28.67 33.18
N PHE A 171 -20.26 -28.20 32.20
CA PHE A 171 -19.87 -28.22 30.78
C PHE A 171 -19.27 -26.90 30.29
N GLY A 172 -19.68 -25.76 30.87
CA GLY A 172 -19.22 -24.44 30.46
C GLY A 172 -17.76 -24.19 30.81
N LEU A 173 -17.31 -24.58 32.01
CA LEU A 173 -15.90 -24.44 32.42
C LEU A 173 -14.95 -25.26 31.54
N PRO A 174 -15.19 -26.58 31.30
CA PRO A 174 -14.34 -27.36 30.40
C PRO A 174 -14.39 -26.88 28.96
N ALA A 175 -15.55 -26.47 28.43
CA ALA A 175 -15.67 -25.92 27.09
C ALA A 175 -14.89 -24.60 26.93
N LEU A 176 -14.92 -23.74 27.96
CA LEU A 176 -14.12 -22.51 28.00
C LEU A 176 -12.62 -22.83 27.98
N ILE A 177 -12.19 -23.81 28.80
CA ILE A 177 -10.79 -24.24 28.86
C ILE A 177 -10.35 -24.84 27.50
N TYR A 178 -11.19 -25.68 26.90
CA TYR A 178 -10.93 -26.27 25.58
C TYR A 178 -10.85 -25.23 24.46
N ALA A 179 -11.71 -24.22 24.49
CA ALA A 179 -11.69 -23.11 23.54
C ALA A 179 -10.41 -22.27 23.69
N VAL A 180 -9.97 -22.00 24.92
CA VAL A 180 -8.70 -21.32 25.19
C VAL A 180 -7.50 -22.14 24.69
N HIS A 181 -7.51 -23.45 24.94
CA HIS A 181 -6.46 -24.37 24.47
C HIS A 181 -6.37 -24.41 22.94
N THR A 182 -7.51 -24.51 22.25
CA THR A 182 -7.54 -24.68 20.79
C THR A 182 -7.28 -23.38 20.03
N TYR A 183 -7.74 -22.22 20.53
CA TYR A 183 -7.71 -20.97 19.77
C TYR A 183 -6.57 -20.02 20.16
N TYR A 184 -6.09 -20.04 21.40
CA TYR A 184 -5.26 -18.94 21.91
C TYR A 184 -3.84 -19.33 22.30
N LEU A 185 -3.61 -20.43 23.01
CA LEU A 185 -2.27 -20.95 23.33
C LEU A 185 -2.32 -22.46 23.61
N PRO A 186 -1.42 -23.29 23.03
CA PRO A 186 -1.16 -24.62 23.56
C PRO A 186 -0.67 -24.46 25.00
N LEU A 187 -1.20 -25.29 25.92
CA LEU A 187 -0.87 -25.23 27.36
C LEU A 187 0.63 -25.39 27.63
N ASP A 188 1.35 -25.93 26.66
CA ASP A 188 2.80 -26.13 26.64
C ASP A 188 3.56 -24.80 26.84
N LEU A 189 3.11 -23.70 26.23
CA LEU A 189 3.81 -22.41 26.35
C LEU A 189 3.59 -21.74 27.72
N LEU A 190 2.44 -21.99 28.34
CA LEU A 190 2.11 -21.49 29.69
C LEU A 190 2.83 -22.31 30.76
N ALA A 191 2.90 -23.64 30.56
CA ALA A 191 3.70 -24.54 31.37
C ALA A 191 5.18 -24.15 31.32
N ASP A 192 5.77 -23.94 30.14
CA ASP A 192 7.18 -23.53 30.01
C ASP A 192 7.47 -22.18 30.67
N LYS A 193 6.58 -21.19 30.53
CA LYS A 193 6.78 -19.85 31.10
C LYS A 193 6.58 -19.80 32.62
N LEU A 194 5.73 -20.68 33.17
CA LEU A 194 5.60 -20.87 34.62
C LEU A 194 6.76 -21.70 35.16
N MET A 195 7.15 -22.78 34.50
CA MET A 195 8.25 -23.67 34.90
C MET A 195 9.61 -22.97 34.88
N THR A 196 9.86 -22.09 33.90
CA THR A 196 11.07 -21.25 33.86
C THR A 196 11.10 -20.20 34.97
N LYS A 197 9.94 -19.71 35.41
CA LYS A 197 9.86 -18.79 36.57
C LYS A 197 9.97 -19.52 37.91
N PHE A 198 9.56 -20.80 37.96
CA PHE A 198 9.65 -21.65 39.15
C PHE A 198 10.89 -22.56 39.18
N GLY A 199 11.82 -22.42 38.22
CA GLY A 199 13.17 -22.98 38.31
C GLY A 199 13.27 -24.50 38.30
N VAL A 200 12.31 -25.23 37.74
CA VAL A 200 12.40 -26.70 37.61
C VAL A 200 12.83 -27.05 36.19
N ARG A 201 14.11 -27.38 36.04
CA ARG A 201 14.72 -27.92 34.81
C ARG A 201 14.62 -29.45 34.81
N TRP A 202 14.22 -30.02 33.68
CA TRP A 202 14.67 -31.36 33.25
C TRP A 202 15.46 -31.18 31.96
#